data_AF-A0A5B8IHN1-F1
#
_entry.id   AF-A0A5B8IHN1-F1
#
_cell.length_a   1.000
_cell.length_b   1.000
_cell.length_c   1.000
_cell.angle_alpha   90.00
_cell.angle_beta   90.00
_cell.angle_gamma   90.00
#
_symmetry.space_group_name_H-M   'P 1'
#
loop_
_entity.id
_entity.type
_entity.pdbx_description
1 polymer ?
#
loop_
_entity_poly.entity_id
_entity_poly.type
_entity_poly.pdbx_seq_one_letter_code
_entity_poly.pdbx_strand_id
1 'polypeptide(L)'
;MIIKNFWFLSSVFLVALQQVLVGLSTYFIGVAGYNISSDIDKTFNYIVLFYASIAFCYIFGSLSLYTRTKLSNSVWSGYYCWIFDEVIKKPSLSSQDNKKKTLNWIAGESLPTIEEASFYYVEILALYFNVLFTIIALIFVLGVNISSVIIGCVVFSWLLIYYSSKSINKMSSEIQNSKVNAFHAIDKIWDNCFFGLKKHYFEAVSYASGRQSIFFSVLQRYKRLEQILACIPVLITIPPLVYISWQSTIVRPDILGAIVAVLPRTIQLFQSINAASMHTTQLMLIKNKVRNLQRFPSLLVEVDYENNIDDNKVVIRNLNDKNINLSVREFVGNISHYCGLPGRYLVEGPNGAGKSSILKVIKQMTDDSVLLGPENSIGIDDIKGSTGQKHRENINKLLSDDDIFILLLDEWDANLDMSNTMMFDKMLDDISHNKVVIEVRHKHVVR
;
A
#
# COMPACT_ATOMS: atom_id res chain seq x y z
N MET A 1 10.73 -1.06 5.08
CA MET A 1 10.03 -2.24 4.54
C MET A 1 10.56 -2.63 3.16
N ILE A 2 10.47 -1.75 2.14
CA ILE A 2 10.94 -2.07 0.78
C ILE A 2 12.48 -2.14 0.67
N ILE A 3 13.20 -1.10 1.12
CA ILE A 3 14.66 -0.98 0.93
C ILE A 3 15.47 -2.06 1.67
N LYS A 4 14.95 -2.58 2.80
CA LYS A 4 15.65 -3.58 3.62
C LYS A 4 15.45 -5.03 3.12
N ASN A 5 14.64 -5.24 2.08
CA ASN A 5 14.32 -6.57 1.59
C ASN A 5 15.48 -7.14 0.76
N PHE A 6 15.82 -8.42 0.99
CA PHE A 6 16.85 -9.13 0.21
C PHE A 6 16.60 -9.07 -1.30
N TRP A 7 15.34 -9.22 -1.73
CA TRP A 7 14.95 -9.15 -3.14
C TRP A 7 15.18 -7.76 -3.76
N PHE A 8 15.06 -6.71 -2.97
CA PHE A 8 15.39 -5.34 -3.41
C PHE A 8 16.88 -5.22 -3.67
N LEU A 9 17.72 -5.67 -2.74
CA LEU A 9 19.18 -5.63 -2.89
C LEU A 9 19.64 -6.46 -4.10
N SER A 10 19.10 -7.66 -4.27
CA SER A 10 19.38 -8.51 -5.43
C SER A 10 18.96 -7.86 -6.75
N SER A 11 17.80 -7.20 -6.79
CA SER A 11 17.34 -6.51 -8.00
C SER A 11 18.24 -5.31 -8.34
N VAL A 12 18.60 -4.51 -7.34
CA VAL A 12 19.52 -3.37 -7.50
C VAL A 12 20.89 -3.82 -7.99
N PHE A 13 21.42 -4.93 -7.47
CA PHE A 13 22.69 -5.49 -7.93
C PHE A 13 22.64 -5.92 -9.40
N LEU A 14 21.59 -6.66 -9.81
CA LEU A 14 21.41 -7.09 -11.20
C LEU A 14 21.25 -5.91 -12.16
N VAL A 15 20.52 -4.89 -11.74
CA VAL A 15 20.35 -3.65 -12.49
C VAL A 15 21.66 -2.89 -12.61
N ALA A 16 22.45 -2.78 -11.54
CA ALA A 16 23.75 -2.13 -11.59
C ALA A 16 24.67 -2.83 -12.60
N LEU A 17 24.72 -4.17 -12.56
CA LEU A 17 25.48 -4.97 -13.51
C LEU A 17 25.01 -4.77 -14.96
N GLN A 18 23.69 -4.74 -15.17
CA GLN A 18 23.10 -4.42 -16.47
C GLN A 18 23.55 -3.05 -16.97
N GLN A 19 23.51 -2.01 -16.13
CA GLN A 19 23.90 -0.66 -16.55
C GLN A 19 25.41 -0.51 -16.77
N VAL A 20 26.24 -1.24 -16.03
CA VAL A 20 27.69 -1.32 -16.30
C VAL A 20 27.93 -1.88 -17.71
N LEU A 21 27.26 -2.97 -18.08
CA LEU A 21 27.39 -3.57 -19.40
C LEU A 21 26.86 -2.66 -20.51
N VAL A 22 25.79 -1.90 -20.26
CA VAL A 22 25.31 -0.86 -21.20
C VAL A 22 26.36 0.23 -21.39
N GLY A 23 26.99 0.71 -20.32
CA GLY A 23 28.10 1.66 -20.39
C GLY A 23 29.30 1.10 -21.18
N LEU A 24 29.71 -0.13 -20.89
CA LEU A 24 30.79 -0.83 -21.61
C LEU A 24 30.48 -0.99 -23.10
N SER A 25 29.23 -1.30 -23.46
CA SER A 25 28.82 -1.36 -24.86
C SER A 25 29.02 -0.01 -25.57
N THR A 26 28.80 1.11 -24.87
CA THR A 26 29.03 2.46 -25.41
C THR A 26 30.51 2.75 -25.60
N TYR A 27 31.37 2.24 -24.71
CA TYR A 27 32.80 2.32 -24.86
C TYR A 27 33.30 1.52 -26.07
N PHE A 28 32.88 0.26 -26.22
CA PHE A 28 33.34 -0.60 -27.32
C PHE A 28 32.94 -0.07 -28.70
N ILE A 29 31.72 0.43 -28.87
CA ILE A 29 31.30 1.01 -30.16
C ILE A 29 32.04 2.31 -30.49
N GLY A 30 32.35 3.11 -29.46
CA GLY A 30 33.13 4.33 -29.62
C GLY A 30 34.58 4.07 -30.05
N VAL A 31 35.23 3.09 -29.43
CA VAL A 31 36.60 2.67 -29.79
C VAL A 31 36.64 1.98 -31.15
N ALA A 32 35.61 1.21 -31.50
CA ALA A 32 35.47 0.67 -32.86
C ALA A 32 35.36 1.80 -33.91
N GLY A 33 34.56 2.83 -33.62
CA GLY A 33 34.43 4.01 -34.49
C GLY A 33 35.72 4.81 -34.65
N TYR A 34 36.57 4.85 -33.62
CA TYR A 34 37.90 5.48 -33.68
C TYR A 34 38.89 4.68 -34.55
N ASN A 35 38.89 3.35 -34.43
CA ASN A 35 39.86 2.49 -35.13
C ASN A 35 39.48 2.14 -36.58
N ILE A 36 38.32 2.58 -37.06
CA ILE A 36 37.78 2.22 -38.38
C ILE A 36 38.71 2.61 -39.54
N SER A 37 39.51 3.66 -39.38
CA SER A 37 40.47 4.14 -40.37
C SER A 37 41.86 3.49 -40.26
N SER A 38 42.14 2.80 -39.15
CA SER A 38 43.51 2.38 -38.79
C SER A 38 43.68 0.86 -38.77
N ASP A 39 42.73 0.10 -38.20
CA ASP A 39 42.89 -1.34 -37.96
C ASP A 39 41.53 -2.07 -37.99
N ILE A 40 41.28 -2.84 -39.05
CA ILE A 40 40.01 -3.55 -39.29
C ILE A 40 39.84 -4.71 -38.32
N ASP A 41 40.90 -5.45 -37.99
CA ASP A 41 40.84 -6.62 -37.12
C ASP A 41 40.52 -6.22 -35.68
N LYS A 42 41.16 -5.14 -35.19
CA LYS A 42 40.79 -4.56 -33.88
C LYS A 42 39.36 -4.05 -33.85
N THR A 43 38.90 -3.44 -34.94
CA THR A 43 37.52 -2.93 -35.05
C THR A 43 36.51 -4.08 -34.92
N PHE A 44 36.74 -5.21 -35.60
CA PHE A 44 35.85 -6.36 -35.52
C PHE A 44 35.80 -6.98 -34.11
N ASN A 45 36.95 -7.07 -33.42
CA ASN A 45 37.00 -7.56 -32.03
C ASN A 45 36.14 -6.70 -31.08
N TYR A 46 36.17 -5.37 -31.21
CA TYR A 46 35.33 -4.48 -30.42
C TYR A 46 33.83 -4.61 -30.75
N ILE A 47 33.48 -4.87 -32.01
CA ILE A 47 32.09 -5.15 -32.41
C ILE A 47 31.59 -6.45 -31.77
N VAL A 48 32.41 -7.50 -31.73
CA VAL A 48 32.05 -8.76 -31.05
C VAL A 48 31.82 -8.53 -29.56
N LEU A 49 32.71 -7.78 -28.89
CA LEU A 49 32.55 -7.42 -27.47
C LEU A 49 31.30 -6.58 -27.21
N PHE A 50 30.93 -5.69 -28.13
CA PHE A 50 29.69 -4.91 -28.08
C PHE A 50 28.45 -5.81 -28.07
N TYR A 51 28.34 -6.74 -29.03
CA TYR A 51 27.20 -7.66 -29.11
C TYR A 51 27.14 -8.63 -27.93
N ALA A 52 28.30 -9.13 -27.48
CA ALA A 52 28.37 -9.96 -26.28
C ALA A 52 27.84 -9.22 -25.04
N SER A 53 28.26 -7.96 -24.84
CA SER A 53 27.79 -7.13 -23.72
C SER A 53 26.28 -6.93 -23.74
N ILE A 54 25.70 -6.65 -24.91
CA ILE A 54 24.26 -6.49 -25.07
C ILE A 54 23.50 -7.79 -24.79
N ALA A 55 24.00 -8.94 -25.26
CA ALA A 55 23.38 -10.23 -24.98
C ALA A 55 23.27 -10.48 -23.46
N PHE A 56 24.35 -10.23 -22.71
CA PHE A 56 24.34 -10.33 -21.25
C PHE A 56 23.41 -9.31 -20.59
N CYS A 57 23.30 -8.08 -21.11
CA CYS A 57 22.34 -7.08 -20.61
C CYS A 57 20.90 -7.60 -20.62
N TYR A 58 20.47 -8.32 -21.67
CA TYR A 58 19.11 -8.86 -21.75
C TYR A 58 18.85 -9.94 -20.70
N ILE A 59 19.84 -10.79 -20.42
CA ILE A 59 19.74 -11.83 -19.38
C ILE A 59 19.56 -11.17 -18.01
N PHE A 60 20.41 -10.20 -17.66
CA PHE A 60 20.30 -9.51 -16.37
C PHE A 60 19.03 -8.68 -16.24
N GLY A 61 18.57 -8.06 -17.33
CA GLY A 61 17.31 -7.32 -17.36
C GLY A 61 16.10 -8.22 -17.05
N SER A 62 16.05 -9.42 -17.67
CA SER A 62 15.00 -10.41 -17.41
C SER A 62 15.02 -10.92 -15.98
N LEU A 63 16.21 -11.26 -15.45
CA LEU A 63 16.35 -11.72 -14.07
C LEU A 63 16.00 -10.62 -13.05
N SER A 64 16.36 -9.37 -13.35
CA SER A 64 15.94 -8.20 -12.56
C SER A 64 14.41 -8.11 -12.49
N LEU A 65 13.70 -8.28 -13.60
CA LEU A 65 12.23 -8.21 -13.62
C LEU A 65 11.61 -9.28 -12.70
N TYR A 66 12.11 -10.52 -12.76
CA TYR A 66 11.66 -11.59 -11.87
C TYR A 66 11.85 -11.24 -10.38
N THR A 67 13.02 -10.72 -10.02
CA THR A 67 13.29 -10.32 -8.63
C THR A 67 12.42 -9.14 -8.16
N ARG A 68 12.02 -8.22 -9.05
CA ARG A 68 11.09 -7.12 -8.73
C ARG A 68 9.69 -7.63 -8.42
N THR A 69 9.19 -8.60 -9.18
CA THR A 69 7.90 -9.24 -8.88
C THR A 69 7.95 -9.98 -7.54
N LYS A 70 9.03 -10.71 -7.25
CA LYS A 70 9.22 -11.38 -5.94
C LYS A 70 9.31 -10.38 -4.79
N LEU A 71 9.99 -9.25 -5.00
CA LEU A 71 10.03 -8.15 -4.04
C LEU A 71 8.61 -7.65 -3.70
N SER A 72 7.81 -7.33 -4.72
CA SER A 72 6.46 -6.83 -4.53
C SER A 72 5.60 -7.81 -3.73
N ASN A 73 5.64 -9.11 -4.07
CA ASN A 73 4.89 -10.15 -3.36
C ASN A 73 5.34 -10.29 -1.90
N SER A 74 6.66 -10.27 -1.63
CA SER A 74 7.21 -10.37 -0.28
C SER A 74 6.84 -9.16 0.58
N VAL A 75 6.91 -7.96 0.01
CA VAL A 75 6.52 -6.72 0.69
C VAL A 75 5.01 -6.73 0.94
N TRP A 76 4.20 -7.11 -0.05
CA TRP A 76 2.76 -7.24 0.15
C TRP A 76 2.42 -8.19 1.29
N SER A 77 3.06 -9.37 1.31
CA SER A 77 2.83 -10.36 2.35
C SER A 77 3.18 -9.87 3.75
N GLY A 78 4.33 -9.21 3.90
CA GLY A 78 4.70 -8.62 5.17
C GLY A 78 3.78 -7.46 5.58
N TYR A 79 3.18 -6.74 4.62
CA TYR A 79 2.37 -5.56 4.89
C TYR A 79 1.04 -5.92 5.52
N TYR A 80 0.30 -6.85 4.92
CA TYR A 80 -1.01 -7.21 5.44
C TYR A 80 -0.88 -7.89 6.80
N CYS A 81 0.13 -8.75 7.00
CA CYS A 81 0.43 -9.34 8.32
C CYS A 81 0.68 -8.23 9.35
N TRP A 82 1.55 -7.26 9.02
CA TRP A 82 1.84 -6.15 9.92
C TRP A 82 0.60 -5.30 10.26
N ILE A 83 -0.28 -5.02 9.29
CA ILE A 83 -1.54 -4.30 9.56
C ILE A 83 -2.39 -5.09 10.56
N PHE A 84 -2.59 -6.38 10.32
CA PHE A 84 -3.42 -7.19 11.21
C PHE A 84 -2.80 -7.31 12.60
N ASP A 85 -1.48 -7.46 12.71
CA ASP A 85 -0.78 -7.46 14.00
C ASP A 85 -0.98 -6.14 14.77
N GLU A 86 -0.92 -4.98 14.09
CA GLU A 86 -1.17 -3.67 14.72
C GLU A 86 -2.63 -3.48 15.13
N VAL A 87 -3.58 -3.99 14.34
CA VAL A 87 -5.01 -3.93 14.67
C VAL A 87 -5.35 -4.89 15.83
N ILE A 88 -4.77 -6.09 15.87
CA ILE A 88 -4.98 -7.09 16.92
C ILE A 88 -4.49 -6.56 18.27
N LYS A 89 -3.33 -5.88 18.32
CA LYS A 89 -2.80 -5.25 19.54
C LYS A 89 -3.72 -4.21 20.15
N LYS A 90 -4.67 -3.66 19.37
CA LYS A 90 -5.60 -2.63 19.82
C LYS A 90 -7.04 -3.10 19.62
N PRO A 91 -7.60 -3.84 20.60
CA PRO A 91 -8.98 -4.30 20.53
C PRO A 91 -10.04 -3.18 20.40
N SER A 92 -9.70 -1.92 20.74
CA SER A 92 -10.52 -0.73 20.48
C SER A 92 -10.78 -0.47 18.98
N LEU A 93 -9.96 -1.06 18.09
CA LEU A 93 -10.09 -0.94 16.63
C LEU A 93 -11.00 -2.00 16.00
N SER A 94 -11.57 -2.93 16.79
CA SER A 94 -12.39 -4.06 16.34
C SER A 94 -13.76 -3.71 15.72
N SER A 95 -14.04 -2.43 15.44
CA SER A 95 -15.32 -2.00 14.87
C SER A 95 -15.52 -2.54 13.44
N GLN A 96 -16.77 -2.77 13.07
CA GLN A 96 -17.11 -3.22 11.71
C GLN A 96 -16.74 -2.20 10.63
N ASP A 97 -16.86 -0.92 10.95
CA ASP A 97 -16.46 0.16 10.05
C ASP A 97 -14.94 0.11 9.80
N ASN A 98 -14.14 -0.11 10.85
CA ASN A 98 -12.70 -0.32 10.70
C ASN A 98 -12.38 -1.60 9.93
N LYS A 99 -13.13 -2.69 10.12
CA LYS A 99 -12.98 -3.92 9.30
C LYS A 99 -13.20 -3.64 7.82
N LYS A 100 -14.32 -2.98 7.47
CA LYS A 100 -14.64 -2.60 6.07
C LYS A 100 -13.57 -1.67 5.49
N LYS A 101 -13.16 -0.63 6.22
CA LYS A 101 -12.10 0.30 5.82
C LYS A 101 -10.76 -0.40 5.60
N THR A 102 -10.38 -1.31 6.50
CA THR A 102 -9.13 -2.07 6.41
C THR A 102 -9.14 -3.01 5.22
N LEU A 103 -10.22 -3.75 4.99
CA LEU A 103 -10.35 -4.62 3.81
C LEU A 103 -10.34 -3.82 2.50
N ASN A 104 -11.06 -2.70 2.45
CA ASN A 104 -11.06 -1.81 1.29
C ASN A 104 -9.69 -1.18 1.05
N TRP A 105 -8.93 -0.88 2.10
CA TRP A 105 -7.57 -0.37 2.00
C TRP A 105 -6.59 -1.43 1.47
N ILE A 106 -6.68 -2.64 2.01
CA ILE A 106 -5.89 -3.81 1.62
C ILE A 106 -6.16 -4.13 0.14
N ALA A 107 -7.42 -4.30 -0.25
CA ALA A 107 -7.78 -4.64 -1.62
C ALA A 107 -7.63 -3.48 -2.62
N GLY A 108 -7.84 -2.25 -2.18
CA GLY A 108 -7.94 -1.07 -3.05
C GLY A 108 -6.63 -0.32 -3.25
N GLU A 109 -6.17 0.44 -2.24
CA GLU A 109 -5.06 1.39 -2.43
C GLU A 109 -3.69 0.78 -2.11
N SER A 110 -3.62 -0.20 -1.19
CA SER A 110 -2.33 -0.66 -0.67
C SER A 110 -1.56 -1.57 -1.61
N LEU A 111 -2.19 -2.58 -2.23
CA LEU A 111 -1.54 -3.46 -3.18
C LEU A 111 -0.99 -2.70 -4.40
N PRO A 112 -1.77 -1.87 -5.12
CA PRO A 112 -1.25 -1.08 -6.24
C PRO A 112 -0.13 -0.13 -5.83
N THR A 113 -0.22 0.48 -4.64
CA THR A 113 0.84 1.36 -4.15
C THR A 113 2.14 0.60 -3.88
N ILE A 114 2.07 -0.61 -3.33
CA ILE A 114 3.24 -1.45 -3.05
C ILE A 114 3.87 -1.96 -4.34
N GLU A 115 3.07 -2.38 -5.31
CA GLU A 115 3.54 -2.74 -6.65
C GLU A 115 4.24 -1.55 -7.32
N GLU A 116 3.55 -0.41 -7.44
CA GLU A 116 4.09 0.81 -8.04
C GLU A 116 5.40 1.22 -7.35
N ALA A 117 5.44 1.28 -6.02
CA ALA A 117 6.63 1.68 -5.28
C ALA A 117 7.80 0.70 -5.46
N SER A 118 7.53 -0.61 -5.46
CA SER A 118 8.57 -1.65 -5.56
C SER A 118 9.29 -1.61 -6.91
N PHE A 119 8.53 -1.43 -8.00
CA PHE A 119 9.11 -1.27 -9.33
C PHE A 119 9.84 0.06 -9.47
N TYR A 120 9.20 1.14 -9.01
CA TYR A 120 9.69 2.49 -9.20
C TYR A 120 11.04 2.76 -8.54
N TYR A 121 11.25 2.29 -7.31
CA TYR A 121 12.52 2.49 -6.61
C TYR A 121 13.71 1.83 -7.32
N VAL A 122 13.48 0.67 -7.97
CA VAL A 122 14.53 0.01 -8.73
C VAL A 122 14.75 0.70 -10.08
N GLU A 123 13.67 1.16 -10.73
CA GLU A 123 13.76 1.89 -12.01
C GLU A 123 14.51 3.21 -11.90
N ILE A 124 14.27 4.00 -10.86
CA ILE A 124 14.98 5.27 -10.68
C ILE A 124 16.48 5.05 -10.45
N LEU A 125 16.85 4.01 -9.68
CA LEU A 125 18.25 3.62 -9.51
C LEU A 125 18.87 3.16 -10.84
N ALA A 126 18.12 2.38 -11.63
CA ALA A 126 18.54 1.97 -12.97
C ALA A 126 18.85 3.17 -13.86
N LEU A 127 18.00 4.19 -13.85
CA LEU A 127 18.19 5.42 -14.63
C LEU A 127 19.43 6.19 -14.18
N TYR A 128 19.64 6.37 -12.87
CA TYR A 128 20.84 7.06 -12.39
C TYR A 128 22.13 6.29 -12.72
N PHE A 129 22.13 4.97 -12.57
CA PHE A 129 23.26 4.14 -12.99
C PHE A 129 23.48 4.22 -14.50
N ASN A 130 22.42 4.22 -15.30
CA ASN A 130 22.53 4.37 -16.75
C ASN A 130 23.22 5.68 -17.12
N VAL A 131 22.75 6.81 -16.57
CA VAL A 131 23.36 8.13 -16.81
C VAL A 131 24.82 8.14 -16.36
N LEU A 132 25.12 7.62 -15.16
CA LEU A 132 26.48 7.61 -14.62
C LEU A 132 27.45 6.78 -15.48
N PHE A 133 27.13 5.52 -15.78
CA PHE A 133 28.04 4.65 -16.55
C PHE A 133 28.16 5.08 -18.01
N THR A 134 27.10 5.64 -18.59
CA THR A 134 27.16 6.17 -19.96
C THR A 134 28.06 7.42 -20.01
N ILE A 135 27.97 8.34 -19.04
CA ILE A 135 28.89 9.50 -18.97
C ILE A 135 30.34 9.04 -18.84
N ILE A 136 30.62 8.06 -17.97
CA ILE A 136 31.97 7.50 -17.80
C ILE A 136 32.49 6.95 -19.15
N ALA A 137 31.68 6.17 -19.86
CA ALA A 137 32.06 5.63 -21.16
C ALA A 137 32.33 6.75 -22.20
N LEU A 138 31.51 7.80 -22.22
CA LEU A 138 31.70 8.95 -23.12
C LEU A 138 32.97 9.74 -22.83
N ILE A 139 33.36 9.89 -21.55
CA ILE A 139 34.62 10.55 -21.17
C ILE A 139 35.82 9.82 -21.79
N PHE A 140 35.82 8.50 -21.75
CA PHE A 140 36.93 7.71 -22.32
C PHE A 140 36.97 7.72 -23.85
N VAL A 141 35.81 7.84 -24.53
CA VAL A 141 35.75 7.81 -26.00
C VAL A 141 35.95 9.20 -26.61
N LEU A 142 35.14 10.19 -26.19
CA LEU A 142 35.07 11.51 -26.81
C LEU A 142 36.04 12.51 -26.16
N GLY A 143 36.60 12.16 -25.01
CA GLY A 143 37.46 13.01 -24.21
C GLY A 143 36.70 13.99 -23.32
N VAL A 144 37.47 14.78 -22.56
CA VAL A 144 36.97 15.65 -21.49
C VAL A 144 36.16 16.83 -22.02
N ASN A 145 36.52 17.37 -23.19
CA ASN A 145 35.90 18.60 -23.72
C ASN A 145 34.41 18.41 -24.00
N ILE A 146 34.03 17.37 -24.75
CA ILE A 146 32.62 17.08 -25.10
C ILE A 146 31.86 16.61 -23.85
N SER A 147 32.49 15.78 -23.03
CA SER A 147 31.86 15.20 -21.85
C SER A 147 31.58 16.25 -20.75
N SER A 148 32.38 17.32 -20.67
CA SER A 148 32.13 18.41 -19.71
C SER A 148 30.80 19.13 -19.94
N VAL A 149 30.37 19.26 -21.20
CA VAL A 149 29.06 19.81 -21.58
C VAL A 149 27.92 18.93 -21.06
N ILE A 150 28.07 17.61 -21.19
CA ILE A 150 27.08 16.64 -20.73
C ILE A 150 26.99 16.64 -19.20
N ILE A 151 28.13 16.70 -18.50
CA ILE A 151 28.16 16.84 -17.03
C ILE A 151 27.48 18.15 -16.62
N GLY A 152 27.75 19.25 -17.32
CA GLY A 152 27.07 20.53 -17.11
C GLY A 152 25.55 20.42 -17.22
N CYS A 153 25.04 19.66 -18.19
CA CYS A 153 23.61 19.38 -18.33
C CYS A 153 23.01 18.64 -17.13
N VAL A 154 23.68 17.60 -16.65
CA VAL A 154 23.22 16.84 -15.47
C VAL A 154 23.20 17.73 -14.23
N VAL A 155 24.26 18.52 -14.02
CA VAL A 155 24.34 19.45 -12.88
C VAL A 155 23.26 20.51 -12.97
N PHE A 156 23.03 21.08 -14.16
CA PHE A 156 21.98 22.07 -14.39
C PHE A 156 20.57 21.49 -14.18
N SER A 157 20.31 20.28 -14.67
CA SER A 157 19.06 19.56 -14.42
C SER A 157 18.84 19.32 -12.93
N TRP A 158 19.87 18.87 -12.21
CA TRP A 158 19.82 18.65 -10.77
C TRP A 158 19.52 19.95 -10.00
N LEU A 159 20.16 21.06 -10.36
CA LEU A 159 19.90 22.38 -9.76
C LEU A 159 18.45 22.82 -9.97
N LEU A 160 17.90 22.68 -11.18
CA LEU A 160 16.51 23.04 -11.47
C LEU A 160 15.50 22.23 -10.63
N ILE A 161 15.75 20.92 -10.49
CA ILE A 161 14.95 20.05 -9.63
C ILE A 161 15.08 20.46 -8.17
N TYR A 162 16.30 20.76 -7.71
CA TYR A 162 16.55 21.18 -6.34
C TYR A 162 15.78 22.46 -5.98
N TYR A 163 15.85 23.50 -6.82
CA TYR A 163 15.10 24.75 -6.60
C TYR A 163 13.57 24.54 -6.67
N SER A 164 13.10 23.62 -7.52
CA SER A 164 11.66 23.36 -7.69
C SER A 164 11.10 22.36 -6.68
N SER A 165 11.94 21.67 -5.91
CA SER A 165 11.57 20.59 -4.98
C SER A 165 10.49 21.00 -3.97
N LYS A 166 10.55 22.23 -3.46
CA LYS A 166 9.54 22.76 -2.51
C LYS A 166 8.17 22.91 -3.16
N SER A 167 8.12 23.40 -4.39
CA SER A 167 6.89 23.55 -5.17
C SER A 167 6.29 22.19 -5.53
N ILE A 168 7.15 21.26 -5.99
CA ILE A 168 6.76 19.87 -6.32
C ILE A 168 6.15 19.18 -5.10
N ASN A 169 6.78 19.29 -3.92
CA ASN A 169 6.27 18.68 -2.70
C ASN A 169 4.91 19.24 -2.28
N LYS A 170 4.72 20.57 -2.36
CA LYS A 170 3.44 21.21 -2.05
C LYS A 170 2.34 20.70 -2.99
N MET A 171 2.61 20.72 -4.29
CA MET A 171 1.64 20.31 -5.31
C MET A 171 1.36 18.79 -5.26
N SER A 172 2.35 17.98 -4.91
CA SER A 172 2.19 16.54 -4.66
C SER A 172 1.22 16.25 -3.51
N SER A 173 1.34 16.99 -2.40
CA SER A 173 0.40 16.89 -1.28
C SER A 173 -1.01 17.37 -1.66
N GLU A 174 -1.10 18.44 -2.44
CA GLU A 174 -2.37 18.99 -2.93
C GLU A 174 -3.09 18.00 -3.86
N ILE A 175 -2.37 17.26 -4.71
CA ILE A 175 -2.91 16.19 -5.55
C ILE A 175 -3.53 15.08 -4.70
N GLN A 176 -2.84 14.63 -3.64
CA GLN A 176 -3.37 13.57 -2.76
C GLN A 176 -4.63 14.03 -2.02
N ASN A 177 -4.62 15.25 -1.46
CA ASN A 177 -5.77 15.80 -0.75
C ASN A 177 -6.96 16.04 -1.69
N SER A 178 -6.72 16.57 -2.89
CA SER A 178 -7.78 16.78 -3.89
C SER A 178 -8.34 15.47 -4.45
N LYS A 179 -7.52 14.42 -4.61
CA LYS A 179 -7.97 13.05 -4.96
C LYS A 179 -8.97 12.54 -3.92
N VAL A 180 -8.62 12.59 -2.64
CA VAL A 180 -9.48 12.13 -1.53
C VAL A 180 -10.80 12.91 -1.49
N ASN A 181 -10.73 14.25 -1.60
CA ASN A 181 -11.91 15.10 -1.62
C ASN A 181 -12.82 14.84 -2.83
N ALA A 182 -12.25 14.55 -4.00
CA ALA A 182 -13.01 14.21 -5.19
C ALA A 182 -13.72 12.86 -5.02
N PHE A 183 -13.05 11.84 -4.49
CA PHE A 183 -13.67 10.53 -4.24
C PHE A 183 -14.76 10.58 -3.17
N HIS A 184 -14.58 11.33 -2.08
CA HIS A 184 -15.67 11.57 -1.12
C HIS A 184 -16.87 12.30 -1.74
N ALA A 185 -16.63 13.19 -2.71
CA ALA A 185 -17.72 13.86 -3.41
C ALA A 185 -18.48 12.90 -4.35
N ILE A 186 -17.77 11.95 -4.98
CA ILE A 186 -18.36 10.92 -5.84
C ILE A 186 -19.16 9.90 -5.02
N ASP A 187 -18.67 9.51 -3.85
CA ASP A 187 -19.35 8.59 -2.94
C ASP A 187 -20.77 9.06 -2.60
N LYS A 188 -20.95 10.37 -2.36
CA LYS A 188 -22.26 10.99 -2.12
C LYS A 188 -23.23 10.86 -3.29
N ILE A 189 -22.76 10.63 -4.52
CA ILE A 189 -23.66 10.43 -5.67
C ILE A 189 -24.45 9.14 -5.48
N TRP A 190 -23.83 8.09 -4.92
CA TRP A 190 -24.49 6.80 -4.70
C TRP A 190 -25.74 6.95 -3.83
N ASP A 191 -25.57 7.53 -2.64
CA ASP A 191 -26.67 7.72 -1.69
C ASP A 191 -27.78 8.60 -2.27
N ASN A 192 -27.40 9.69 -2.94
CA ASN A 192 -28.36 10.62 -3.53
C ASN A 192 -29.05 10.08 -4.79
N CYS A 193 -28.43 9.12 -5.48
CA CYS A 193 -29.02 8.47 -6.65
C CYS A 193 -30.12 7.48 -6.27
N PHE A 194 -29.93 6.70 -5.20
CA PHE A 194 -30.87 5.67 -4.78
C PHE A 194 -31.89 6.15 -3.74
N PHE A 195 -31.47 6.96 -2.78
CA PHE A 195 -32.30 7.40 -1.65
C PHE A 195 -32.71 8.87 -1.72
N GLY A 196 -32.02 9.66 -2.55
CA GLY A 196 -32.28 11.09 -2.71
C GLY A 196 -33.38 11.42 -3.72
N LEU A 197 -33.89 12.65 -3.64
CA LEU A 197 -34.70 13.24 -4.70
C LEU A 197 -33.82 13.57 -5.92
N LYS A 198 -34.42 13.61 -7.12
CA LYS A 198 -33.73 14.02 -8.36
C LYS A 198 -32.94 15.32 -8.22
N LYS A 199 -33.44 16.29 -7.45
CA LYS A 199 -32.74 17.55 -7.16
C LYS A 199 -31.41 17.33 -6.44
N HIS A 200 -31.40 16.52 -5.37
CA HIS A 200 -30.19 16.22 -4.60
C HIS A 200 -29.18 15.41 -5.40
N TYR A 201 -29.64 14.55 -6.32
CA TYR A 201 -28.78 13.90 -7.29
C TYR A 201 -28.04 14.92 -8.18
N PHE A 202 -28.76 15.87 -8.80
CA PHE A 202 -28.12 16.90 -9.64
C PHE A 202 -27.17 17.80 -8.85
N GLU A 203 -27.50 18.14 -7.61
CA GLU A 203 -26.61 18.88 -6.69
C GLU A 203 -25.34 18.08 -6.37
N ALA A 204 -25.46 16.78 -6.06
CA ALA A 204 -24.34 15.89 -5.78
C ALA A 204 -23.41 15.73 -7.00
N VAL A 205 -23.97 15.55 -8.21
CA VAL A 205 -23.21 15.47 -9.46
C VAL A 205 -22.48 16.78 -9.76
N SER A 206 -23.14 17.92 -9.55
CA SER A 206 -22.53 19.24 -9.76
C SER A 206 -21.39 19.49 -8.74
N TYR A 207 -21.58 19.09 -7.49
CA TYR A 207 -20.55 19.17 -6.46
C TYR A 207 -19.34 18.27 -6.77
N ALA A 208 -19.58 17.02 -7.19
CA ALA A 208 -18.55 16.08 -7.57
C ALA A 208 -17.76 16.54 -8.80
N SER A 209 -18.43 16.99 -9.85
CA SER A 209 -17.78 17.52 -11.06
C SER A 209 -16.93 18.77 -10.76
N GLY A 210 -17.39 19.65 -9.87
CA GLY A 210 -16.60 20.78 -9.37
C GLY A 210 -15.30 20.32 -8.69
N ARG A 211 -15.37 19.35 -7.76
CA ARG A 211 -14.19 18.82 -7.06
C ARG A 211 -13.26 18.03 -7.99
N GLN A 212 -13.81 17.27 -8.91
CA GLN A 212 -13.06 16.55 -9.95
C GLN A 212 -12.25 17.52 -10.82
N SER A 213 -12.86 18.62 -11.27
CA SER A 213 -12.18 19.62 -12.10
C SER A 213 -10.99 20.26 -11.38
N ILE A 214 -11.12 20.53 -10.08
CA ILE A 214 -10.02 21.03 -9.24
C ILE A 214 -8.88 20.01 -9.21
N PHE A 215 -9.17 18.73 -8.92
CA PHE A 215 -8.17 17.67 -8.91
C PHE A 215 -7.40 17.58 -10.24
N PHE A 216 -8.11 17.52 -11.38
CA PHE A 216 -7.46 17.46 -12.69
C PHE A 216 -6.67 18.72 -13.02
N SER A 217 -7.12 19.90 -12.58
CA SER A 217 -6.39 21.15 -12.80
C SER A 217 -5.05 21.20 -12.06
N VAL A 218 -5.01 20.70 -10.82
CA VAL A 218 -3.78 20.60 -10.02
C VAL A 218 -2.84 19.56 -10.65
N LEU A 219 -3.38 18.42 -11.06
CA LEU A 219 -2.61 17.38 -11.75
C LEU A 219 -2.00 17.89 -13.07
N GLN A 220 -2.74 18.68 -13.84
CA GLN A 220 -2.25 19.27 -15.09
C GLN A 220 -1.16 20.32 -14.83
N ARG A 221 -1.30 21.16 -13.80
CA ARG A 221 -0.23 22.10 -13.37
C ARG A 221 1.04 21.34 -12.98
N TYR A 222 0.90 20.24 -12.25
CA TYR A 222 2.02 19.37 -11.90
C TYR A 222 2.71 18.79 -13.12
N LYS A 223 1.94 18.21 -14.05
CA LYS A 223 2.51 17.64 -15.29
C LYS A 223 3.19 18.69 -16.16
N ARG A 224 2.67 19.92 -16.22
CA ARG A 224 3.36 21.01 -16.93
C ARG A 224 4.69 21.35 -16.30
N LEU A 225 4.74 21.50 -14.97
CA LEU A 225 5.98 21.79 -14.25
C LEU A 225 7.00 20.66 -14.41
N GLU A 226 6.57 19.40 -14.30
CA GLU A 226 7.41 18.22 -14.53
C GLU A 226 8.05 18.24 -15.94
N GLN A 227 7.26 18.51 -16.99
CA GLN A 227 7.78 18.57 -18.37
C GLN A 227 8.74 19.75 -18.60
N ILE A 228 8.47 20.91 -18.00
CA ILE A 228 9.35 22.08 -18.10
C ILE A 228 10.73 21.75 -17.48
N LEU A 229 10.75 21.13 -16.31
CA LEU A 229 11.99 20.76 -15.62
C LEU A 229 12.78 19.65 -16.33
N ALA A 230 12.09 18.81 -17.09
CA ALA A 230 12.71 17.71 -17.80
C ALA A 230 13.28 18.14 -19.18
N CYS A 231 12.56 19.00 -19.91
CA CYS A 231 12.94 19.44 -21.27
C CYS A 231 13.96 20.59 -21.33
N ILE A 232 13.86 21.58 -20.42
CA ILE A 232 14.72 22.79 -20.45
C ILE A 232 16.23 22.44 -20.42
N PRO A 233 16.72 21.54 -19.53
CA PRO A 233 18.13 21.18 -19.51
C PRO A 233 18.64 20.64 -20.85
N VAL A 234 17.86 19.78 -21.49
CA VAL A 234 18.22 19.14 -22.76
C VAL A 234 18.30 20.19 -23.88
N LEU A 235 17.29 21.05 -23.99
CA LEU A 235 17.24 22.09 -25.04
C LEU A 235 18.41 23.08 -24.94
N ILE A 236 18.81 23.47 -23.72
CA ILE A 236 19.94 24.38 -23.50
C ILE A 236 21.28 23.72 -23.82
N THR A 237 21.38 22.39 -23.67
CA THR A 237 22.64 21.66 -23.82
C THR A 237 22.99 21.32 -25.27
N ILE A 238 21.98 21.16 -26.15
CA ILE A 238 22.20 20.76 -27.54
C ILE A 238 23.09 21.76 -28.32
N PRO A 239 22.85 23.09 -28.31
CA PRO A 239 23.68 24.01 -29.10
C PRO A 239 25.16 24.04 -28.68
N PRO A 240 25.51 24.11 -27.37
CA PRO A 240 26.90 23.99 -26.92
C PRO A 240 27.57 22.68 -27.33
N LEU A 241 26.83 21.56 -27.27
CA LEU A 241 27.34 20.25 -27.66
C LEU A 241 27.72 20.23 -29.14
N VAL A 242 26.84 20.74 -30.02
CA VAL A 242 27.11 20.82 -31.47
C VAL A 242 28.32 21.70 -31.74
N TYR A 243 28.40 22.86 -31.10
CA TYR A 243 29.53 23.78 -31.27
C TYR A 243 30.87 23.16 -30.84
N ILE A 244 30.93 22.52 -29.67
CA ILE A 244 32.16 21.90 -29.16
C ILE A 244 32.54 20.66 -29.96
N SER A 245 31.56 19.89 -30.43
CA SER A 245 31.81 18.74 -31.31
C SER A 245 32.38 19.19 -32.65
N TRP A 246 31.86 20.28 -33.22
CA TRP A 246 32.39 20.89 -34.44
C TRP A 246 33.84 21.35 -34.27
N GLN A 247 34.13 22.12 -33.22
CA GLN A 247 35.49 22.56 -32.90
C GLN A 247 36.46 21.39 -32.70
N SER A 248 36.02 20.35 -31.98
CA SER A 248 36.86 19.17 -31.71
C SER A 248 37.20 18.38 -32.98
N THR A 249 36.29 18.36 -33.96
CA THR A 249 36.48 17.69 -35.24
C THR A 249 37.49 18.42 -36.13
N ILE A 250 37.50 19.76 -36.10
CA ILE A 250 38.48 20.57 -36.83
C ILE A 250 39.91 20.30 -36.32
N VAL A 251 40.07 20.12 -35.01
CA VAL A 251 41.39 19.88 -34.39
C VAL A 251 41.86 18.43 -34.57
N ARG A 252 40.95 17.44 -34.53
CA ARG A 252 41.28 16.01 -34.66
C ARG A 252 40.25 15.30 -35.55
N PRO A 253 40.51 15.14 -36.86
CA PRO A 253 39.56 14.52 -37.79
C PRO A 253 39.30 13.03 -37.48
N ASP A 254 40.24 12.34 -36.83
CA ASP A 254 40.13 10.92 -36.47
C ASP A 254 38.99 10.63 -35.48
N ILE A 255 38.50 11.67 -34.78
CA ILE A 255 37.41 11.56 -33.79
C ILE A 255 36.04 11.57 -34.48
N LEU A 256 35.95 11.97 -35.76
CA LEU A 256 34.71 12.00 -36.51
C LEU A 256 34.00 10.63 -36.51
N GLY A 257 34.75 9.55 -36.72
CA GLY A 257 34.21 8.18 -36.69
C GLY A 257 33.64 7.80 -35.32
N ALA A 258 34.32 8.18 -34.24
CA ALA A 258 33.85 7.95 -32.87
C ALA A 258 32.61 8.80 -32.51
N ILE A 259 32.55 10.06 -32.94
CA ILE A 259 31.37 10.93 -32.74
C ILE A 259 30.14 10.35 -33.44
N VAL A 260 30.28 9.94 -34.70
CA VAL A 260 29.17 9.36 -35.48
C VAL A 260 28.70 8.04 -34.86
N ALA A 261 29.61 7.17 -34.44
CA ALA A 261 29.27 5.90 -33.79
C ALA A 261 28.52 6.08 -32.46
N VAL A 262 28.82 7.14 -31.72
CA VAL A 262 28.29 7.38 -30.37
C VAL A 262 27.07 8.30 -30.35
N LEU A 263 26.76 9.00 -31.44
CA LEU A 263 25.63 9.92 -31.55
C LEU A 263 24.28 9.31 -31.08
N PRO A 264 23.91 8.07 -31.45
CA PRO A 264 22.71 7.42 -30.92
C PRO A 264 22.71 7.27 -29.39
N ARG A 265 23.88 7.00 -28.79
CA ARG A 265 24.04 6.87 -27.34
C ARG A 265 23.98 8.21 -26.63
N THR A 266 24.48 9.28 -27.24
CA THR A 266 24.33 10.64 -26.72
C THR A 266 22.85 11.07 -26.70
N ILE A 267 22.08 10.73 -27.74
CA ILE A 267 20.62 10.95 -27.75
C ILE A 267 19.94 10.14 -26.64
N GLN A 268 20.29 8.86 -26.50
CA GLN A 268 19.75 8.01 -25.44
C GLN A 268 20.07 8.55 -24.04
N LEU A 269 21.26 9.12 -23.84
CA LEU A 269 21.65 9.76 -22.59
C LEU A 269 20.77 10.97 -22.29
N PHE A 270 20.47 11.83 -23.27
CA PHE A 270 19.54 12.95 -23.05
C PHE A 270 18.13 12.49 -22.72
N GLN A 271 17.65 11.43 -23.38
CA GLN A 271 16.38 10.79 -23.03
C GLN A 271 16.41 10.26 -21.59
N SER A 272 17.53 9.67 -21.17
CA SER A 272 17.70 9.14 -19.82
C SER A 272 17.80 10.24 -18.75
N ILE A 273 18.41 11.39 -19.07
CA ILE A 273 18.41 12.59 -18.20
C ILE A 273 17.00 13.15 -18.06
N ASN A 274 16.28 13.29 -19.18
CA ASN A 274 14.89 13.74 -19.19
C ASN A 274 14.01 12.81 -18.33
N ALA A 275 14.11 11.49 -18.55
CA ALA A 275 13.43 10.49 -17.75
C ALA A 275 13.84 10.57 -16.27
N ALA A 276 15.12 10.69 -15.95
CA ALA A 276 15.58 10.82 -14.57
C ALA A 276 14.98 12.04 -13.86
N SER A 277 14.86 13.18 -14.55
CA SER A 277 14.21 14.39 -14.01
C SER A 277 12.73 14.15 -13.69
N MET A 278 12.00 13.52 -14.62
CA MET A 278 10.60 13.12 -14.42
C MET A 278 10.48 12.14 -13.24
N HIS A 279 11.32 11.10 -13.20
CA HIS A 279 11.28 10.10 -12.14
C HIS A 279 11.67 10.67 -10.77
N THR A 280 12.58 11.63 -10.70
CA THR A 280 12.89 12.33 -9.45
C THR A 280 11.66 13.08 -8.92
N THR A 281 10.90 13.68 -9.84
CA THR A 281 9.70 14.46 -9.52
C THR A 281 8.57 13.56 -9.02
N GLN A 282 8.30 12.40 -9.65
CA GLN A 282 7.24 11.50 -9.19
C GLN A 282 7.66 10.62 -8.00
N LEU A 283 8.97 10.47 -7.70
CA LEU A 283 9.42 9.86 -6.45
C LEU A 283 8.80 10.55 -5.22
N MET A 284 8.58 11.87 -5.28
CA MET A 284 7.91 12.61 -4.22
C MET A 284 6.44 12.19 -4.04
N LEU A 285 5.72 11.91 -5.13
CA LEU A 285 4.35 11.39 -5.09
C LEU A 285 4.30 9.99 -4.46
N ILE A 286 5.18 9.09 -4.92
CA ILE A 286 5.22 7.72 -4.41
C ILE A 286 5.63 7.68 -2.95
N LYS A 287 6.60 8.51 -2.54
CA LYS A 287 6.98 8.66 -1.13
C LYS A 287 5.79 9.08 -0.25
N ASN A 288 4.94 9.98 -0.75
CA ASN A 288 3.73 10.39 -0.04
C ASN A 288 2.69 9.25 0.03
N LYS A 289 2.48 8.48 -1.04
CA LYS A 289 1.62 7.28 -1.02
C LYS A 289 2.11 6.24 -0.01
N VAL A 290 3.41 5.91 -0.03
CA VAL A 290 4.03 4.95 0.92
C VAL A 290 3.94 5.45 2.37
N ARG A 291 4.06 6.76 2.61
CA ARG A 291 3.86 7.33 3.95
C ARG A 291 2.40 7.16 4.42
N ASN A 292 1.42 7.29 3.52
CA ASN A 292 0.02 7.05 3.86
C ASN A 292 -0.22 5.57 4.21
N LEU A 293 0.45 4.62 3.55
CA LEU A 293 0.41 3.20 3.93
C LEU A 293 0.87 2.97 5.37
N GLN A 294 1.92 3.65 5.81
CA GLN A 294 2.45 3.51 7.17
C GLN A 294 1.55 4.19 8.22
N ARG A 295 0.86 5.25 7.84
CA ARG A 295 -0.05 6.00 8.72
C ARG A 295 -1.45 5.39 8.78
N PHE A 296 -1.79 4.44 7.92
CA PHE A 296 -3.13 3.88 7.85
C PHE A 296 -3.66 3.35 9.20
N PRO A 297 -2.91 2.57 10.00
CA PRO A 297 -3.42 2.10 11.29
C PRO A 297 -3.79 3.24 12.25
N SER A 298 -3.07 4.36 12.19
CA SER A 298 -3.37 5.57 13.00
C SER A 298 -4.57 6.38 12.51
N LEU A 299 -5.10 6.09 11.32
CA LEU A 299 -6.32 6.72 10.78
C LEU A 299 -7.59 5.98 11.20
N LEU A 300 -7.45 4.78 11.76
CA LEU A 300 -8.58 4.01 12.25
C LEU A 300 -9.14 4.66 13.51
N VAL A 301 -10.46 4.63 13.66
CA VAL A 301 -11.14 5.24 14.81
C VAL A 301 -11.11 4.26 15.97
N GLU A 302 -10.46 4.66 17.06
CA GLU A 302 -10.52 3.93 18.32
C GLU A 302 -11.90 4.14 18.96
N VAL A 303 -12.60 3.04 19.24
CA VAL A 303 -13.86 3.08 19.98
C VAL A 303 -13.54 2.84 21.45
N ASP A 304 -13.85 3.83 22.28
CA ASP A 304 -13.78 3.70 23.72
C ASP A 304 -15.01 2.93 24.20
N TYR A 305 -14.83 1.65 24.52
CA TYR A 305 -15.93 0.80 24.97
C TYR A 305 -16.30 1.05 26.42
N GLU A 306 -15.35 1.49 27.27
CA GLU A 306 -15.58 1.70 28.71
C GLU A 306 -16.48 2.92 28.94
N ASN A 307 -16.20 4.03 28.26
CA ASN A 307 -17.00 5.26 28.40
C ASN A 307 -18.40 5.16 27.77
N ASN A 308 -18.66 4.15 26.94
CA ASN A 308 -19.96 3.91 26.30
C ASN A 308 -20.90 3.02 27.13
N ILE A 309 -20.51 2.65 28.36
CA ILE A 309 -21.30 1.81 29.25
C ILE A 309 -22.02 2.69 30.28
N ASP A 310 -23.35 2.60 30.31
CA ASP A 310 -24.15 3.20 31.37
C ASP A 310 -24.36 2.17 32.49
N ASP A 311 -23.44 2.16 33.46
CA ASP A 311 -23.42 1.24 34.61
C ASP A 311 -24.77 1.17 35.35
N ASN A 312 -25.57 2.25 35.32
CA ASN A 312 -26.84 2.33 36.04
C ASN A 312 -28.01 1.69 35.28
N LYS A 313 -27.85 1.46 33.97
CA LYS A 313 -28.93 0.95 33.08
C LYS A 313 -28.73 -0.50 32.66
N VAL A 314 -27.55 -1.08 32.91
CA VAL A 314 -27.25 -2.46 32.57
C VAL A 314 -27.32 -3.34 33.82
N VAL A 315 -28.06 -4.44 33.74
CA VAL A 315 -28.18 -5.44 34.80
C VAL A 315 -27.71 -6.78 34.25
N ILE A 316 -26.86 -7.47 35.02
CA ILE A 316 -26.37 -8.80 34.67
C ILE A 316 -27.03 -9.82 35.60
N ARG A 317 -27.82 -10.74 35.03
CA ARG A 317 -28.55 -11.77 35.77
C ARG A 317 -27.91 -13.13 35.55
N ASN A 318 -27.68 -13.88 36.63
CA ASN A 318 -27.36 -15.30 36.52
C ASN A 318 -28.65 -16.10 36.28
N LEU A 319 -28.71 -16.87 35.20
CA LEU A 319 -29.87 -17.72 34.89
C LEU A 319 -29.91 -19.00 35.74
N ASN A 320 -28.76 -19.44 36.26
CA ASN A 320 -28.65 -20.59 37.16
C ASN A 320 -29.03 -20.21 38.61
N ASP A 321 -28.78 -18.97 39.03
CA ASP A 321 -29.15 -18.44 40.34
C ASP A 321 -29.93 -17.12 40.21
N LYS A 322 -31.26 -17.22 40.17
CA LYS A 322 -32.18 -16.12 39.87
C LYS A 322 -32.19 -14.99 40.90
N ASN A 323 -31.54 -15.16 42.05
CA ASN A 323 -31.55 -14.18 43.14
C ASN A 323 -30.36 -13.21 43.13
N ILE A 324 -29.38 -13.39 42.23
CA ILE A 324 -28.17 -12.56 42.21
C ILE A 324 -28.17 -11.67 40.95
N ASN A 325 -28.46 -10.38 41.16
CA ASN A 325 -28.20 -9.34 40.17
C ASN A 325 -26.80 -8.78 40.44
N LEU A 326 -25.91 -8.83 39.45
CA LEU A 326 -24.56 -8.29 39.55
C LEU A 326 -24.50 -6.93 38.86
N SER A 327 -23.82 -5.97 39.48
CA SER A 327 -23.44 -4.73 38.79
C SER A 327 -22.34 -5.01 37.77
N VAL A 328 -22.23 -4.17 36.73
CA VAL A 328 -21.24 -4.33 35.66
C VAL A 328 -19.81 -4.38 36.23
N ARG A 329 -19.49 -3.53 37.20
CA ARG A 329 -18.15 -3.46 37.82
C ARG A 329 -17.81 -4.69 38.64
N GLU A 330 -18.76 -5.18 39.43
CA GLU A 330 -18.58 -6.41 40.21
C GLU A 330 -18.39 -7.61 39.28
N PHE A 331 -19.17 -7.68 38.20
CA PHE A 331 -19.08 -8.77 37.24
C PHE A 331 -17.77 -8.77 36.46
N VAL A 332 -17.33 -7.61 35.96
CA VAL A 332 -16.03 -7.47 35.27
C VAL A 332 -14.87 -7.79 36.23
N GLY A 333 -14.96 -7.37 37.49
CA GLY A 333 -13.99 -7.73 38.53
C GLY A 333 -13.93 -9.24 38.83
N ASN A 334 -15.07 -9.91 38.85
CA ASN A 334 -15.13 -11.36 39.07
C ASN A 334 -14.53 -12.16 37.92
N ILE A 335 -14.71 -11.70 36.68
CA ILE A 335 -14.13 -12.32 35.48
C ILE A 335 -12.62 -12.09 35.42
N SER A 336 -12.13 -10.88 35.72
CA SER A 336 -10.72 -10.53 35.61
C SER A 336 -9.82 -11.30 36.60
N HIS A 337 -10.37 -11.73 37.73
CA HIS A 337 -9.65 -12.53 38.73
C HIS A 337 -9.62 -14.05 38.46
N TYR A 338 -10.00 -14.51 37.25
CA TYR A 338 -10.05 -15.94 36.88
C TYR A 338 -10.92 -16.81 37.82
N CYS A 339 -11.80 -16.19 38.61
CA CYS A 339 -12.73 -16.83 39.55
C CYS A 339 -14.16 -16.89 38.99
N GLY A 340 -14.29 -17.14 37.68
CA GLY A 340 -15.60 -17.33 37.05
C GLY A 340 -16.11 -18.74 37.33
N LEU A 341 -17.07 -18.88 38.26
CA LEU A 341 -17.87 -20.10 38.34
C LEU A 341 -18.56 -20.34 36.98
N PRO A 342 -18.58 -21.58 36.45
CA PRO A 342 -19.38 -21.91 35.28
C PRO A 342 -20.82 -21.45 35.48
N GLY A 343 -21.39 -20.83 34.45
CA GLY A 343 -22.71 -20.25 34.58
C GLY A 343 -23.15 -19.49 33.34
N ARG A 344 -24.46 -19.32 33.26
CA ARG A 344 -25.12 -18.60 32.16
C ARG A 344 -25.59 -17.23 32.66
N TYR A 345 -25.09 -16.17 32.07
CA TYR A 345 -25.34 -14.78 32.44
C TYR A 345 -26.06 -14.04 31.32
N LEU A 346 -27.17 -13.40 31.64
CA LEU A 346 -27.95 -12.58 30.73
C LEU A 346 -27.70 -11.09 31.03
N VAL A 347 -27.28 -10.34 30.02
CA VAL A 347 -27.06 -8.89 30.08
C VAL A 347 -28.30 -8.17 29.56
N GLU A 348 -29.03 -7.50 30.46
CA GLU A 348 -30.26 -6.77 30.15
C GLU A 348 -30.05 -5.25 30.26
N GLY A 349 -30.76 -4.50 29.43
CA GLY A 349 -30.71 -3.03 29.42
C GLY A 349 -31.38 -2.44 28.17
N PRO A 350 -31.76 -1.15 28.21
CA PRO A 350 -32.36 -0.48 27.05
C PRO A 350 -31.38 -0.36 25.89
N ASN A 351 -31.89 -0.17 24.67
CA ASN A 351 -31.06 0.06 23.49
C ASN A 351 -30.16 1.29 23.70
N GLY A 352 -28.87 1.15 23.39
CA GLY A 352 -27.88 2.21 23.62
C GLY A 352 -27.29 2.27 25.04
N ALA A 353 -27.63 1.36 25.96
CA ALA A 353 -27.05 1.33 27.31
C ALA A 353 -25.61 0.77 27.38
N GLY A 354 -25.07 0.23 26.27
CA GLY A 354 -23.71 -0.31 26.22
C GLY A 354 -23.59 -1.83 26.39
N LYS A 355 -24.66 -2.61 26.22
CA LYS A 355 -24.67 -4.09 26.34
C LYS A 355 -23.56 -4.77 25.52
N SER A 356 -23.48 -4.48 24.23
CA SER A 356 -22.44 -5.00 23.32
C SER A 356 -21.05 -4.44 23.64
N SER A 357 -20.97 -3.23 24.22
CA SER A 357 -19.70 -2.64 24.68
C SER A 357 -19.11 -3.45 25.85
N ILE A 358 -19.94 -3.90 26.79
CA ILE A 358 -19.51 -4.76 27.92
C ILE A 358 -18.91 -6.06 27.42
N LEU A 359 -19.58 -6.75 26.50
CA LEU A 359 -19.04 -8.00 25.92
C LEU A 359 -17.67 -7.77 25.29
N LYS A 360 -17.49 -6.64 24.60
CA LYS A 360 -16.20 -6.27 24.01
C LYS A 360 -15.15 -5.98 25.08
N VAL A 361 -15.47 -5.24 26.14
CA VAL A 361 -14.56 -4.99 27.27
C VAL A 361 -14.09 -6.31 27.89
N ILE A 362 -15.01 -7.26 28.14
CA ILE A 362 -14.66 -8.59 28.64
C ILE A 362 -13.71 -9.31 27.67
N LYS A 363 -13.97 -9.23 26.35
CA LYS A 363 -13.08 -9.81 25.34
C LYS A 363 -11.69 -9.17 25.32
N GLN A 364 -11.55 -7.88 25.66
CA GLN A 364 -10.24 -7.22 25.75
C GLN A 364 -9.44 -7.70 26.95
N MET A 365 -10.10 -8.12 28.03
CA MET A 365 -9.47 -8.55 29.27
C MET A 365 -9.12 -10.03 29.31
N THR A 366 -9.67 -10.83 28.39
CA THR A 366 -9.56 -12.30 28.39
C THR A 366 -9.15 -12.83 27.01
N ASP A 367 -8.01 -13.51 26.96
CA ASP A 367 -7.50 -14.10 25.73
C ASP A 367 -8.32 -15.34 25.33
N ASP A 368 -8.71 -16.16 26.31
CA ASP A 368 -9.47 -17.43 26.14
C ASP A 368 -11.00 -17.25 25.99
N SER A 369 -11.43 -16.04 25.59
CA SER A 369 -12.84 -15.76 25.32
C SER A 369 -13.13 -15.59 23.85
N VAL A 370 -14.35 -15.98 23.45
CA VAL A 370 -14.81 -15.87 22.07
C VAL A 370 -16.06 -14.99 22.00
N LEU A 371 -16.02 -13.96 21.16
CA LEU A 371 -17.14 -13.05 20.90
C LEU A 371 -17.83 -13.37 19.58
N LEU A 372 -19.02 -13.96 19.70
CA LEU A 372 -19.94 -14.17 18.59
C LEU A 372 -20.93 -13.02 18.51
N GLY A 373 -20.97 -12.36 17.36
CA GLY A 373 -21.99 -11.40 17.00
C GLY A 373 -22.72 -11.83 15.72
N PRO A 374 -23.81 -11.16 15.35
CA PRO A 374 -24.65 -11.54 14.22
C PRO A 374 -23.92 -11.52 12.86
N GLU A 375 -22.82 -10.77 12.75
CA GLU A 375 -22.07 -10.57 11.51
C GLU A 375 -20.63 -11.12 11.54
N ASN A 376 -20.23 -11.77 12.63
CA ASN A 376 -18.87 -12.30 12.79
C ASN A 376 -18.84 -13.80 12.45
N SER A 377 -17.92 -14.21 11.58
CA SER A 377 -17.54 -15.61 11.40
C SER A 377 -16.16 -15.85 12.01
N ILE A 378 -16.01 -16.98 12.68
CA ILE A 378 -14.79 -17.36 13.41
C ILE A 378 -14.32 -18.69 12.85
N GLY A 379 -13.02 -18.78 12.54
CA GLY A 379 -12.45 -19.91 11.82
C GLY A 379 -12.53 -19.78 10.30
N ILE A 380 -12.20 -20.85 9.59
CA ILE A 380 -12.20 -20.92 8.12
C ILE A 380 -13.53 -21.52 7.65
N ASP A 381 -14.34 -20.72 6.98
CA ASP A 381 -15.63 -21.12 6.41
C ASP A 381 -15.45 -21.76 5.02
N ASP A 382 -15.09 -23.04 4.98
CA ASP A 382 -15.06 -23.82 3.72
C ASP A 382 -16.42 -24.44 3.33
N ILE A 383 -17.47 -24.21 4.13
CA ILE A 383 -18.75 -24.92 4.01
C ILE A 383 -19.77 -24.11 3.19
N LYS A 384 -20.43 -24.77 2.24
CA LYS A 384 -21.53 -24.21 1.43
C LYS A 384 -22.87 -24.38 2.16
N GLY A 385 -23.61 -23.30 2.36
CA GLY A 385 -24.91 -23.30 3.03
C GLY A 385 -25.51 -21.89 3.14
N SER A 386 -26.75 -21.78 3.59
CA SER A 386 -27.39 -20.48 3.87
C SER A 386 -26.72 -19.76 5.05
N THR A 387 -26.90 -18.44 5.18
CA THR A 387 -26.31 -17.64 6.27
C THR A 387 -26.63 -18.21 7.65
N GLY A 388 -27.87 -18.66 7.87
CA GLY A 388 -28.28 -19.31 9.12
C GLY A 388 -27.63 -20.70 9.35
N GLN A 389 -27.45 -21.49 8.29
CA GLN A 389 -26.76 -22.79 8.39
C GLN A 389 -25.28 -22.61 8.74
N LYS A 390 -24.61 -21.65 8.09
CA LYS A 390 -23.20 -21.31 8.39
C LYS A 390 -23.03 -20.80 9.81
N HIS A 391 -23.92 -19.90 10.24
CA HIS A 391 -23.91 -19.38 11.60
C HIS A 391 -24.09 -20.50 12.62
N ARG A 392 -25.02 -21.44 12.35
CA ARG A 392 -25.28 -22.60 13.21
C ARG A 392 -24.07 -23.51 13.35
N GLU A 393 -23.42 -23.85 12.24
CA GLU A 393 -22.24 -24.71 12.27
C GLU A 393 -21.03 -24.04 12.93
N ASN A 394 -20.86 -22.73 12.74
CA ASN A 394 -19.81 -21.99 13.45
C ASN A 394 -20.06 -21.95 14.95
N ILE A 395 -21.30 -21.73 15.40
CA ILE A 395 -21.63 -21.85 16.83
C ILE A 395 -21.31 -23.27 17.31
N ASN A 396 -21.79 -24.32 16.64
CA ASN A 396 -21.55 -25.70 17.05
C ASN A 396 -20.06 -26.06 17.14
N LYS A 397 -19.23 -25.59 16.20
CA LYS A 397 -17.77 -25.78 16.25
C LYS A 397 -17.16 -25.13 17.49
N LEU A 398 -17.51 -23.88 17.77
CA LEU A 398 -16.98 -23.13 18.92
C LEU A 398 -17.47 -23.71 20.24
N LEU A 399 -18.72 -24.17 20.29
CA LEU A 399 -19.28 -24.81 21.47
C LEU A 399 -18.52 -26.11 21.82
N SER A 400 -18.06 -26.84 20.80
CA SER A 400 -17.33 -28.11 20.93
C SER A 400 -15.82 -27.94 21.18
N ASP A 401 -15.31 -26.71 21.18
CA ASP A 401 -13.88 -26.43 21.36
C ASP A 401 -13.55 -26.33 22.86
N ASP A 402 -12.74 -27.26 23.37
CA ASP A 402 -12.40 -27.36 24.80
C ASP A 402 -11.50 -26.21 25.27
N ASP A 403 -10.81 -25.51 24.36
CA ASP A 403 -9.92 -24.39 24.68
C ASP A 403 -10.70 -23.10 25.01
N ILE A 404 -12.00 -23.03 24.67
CA ILE A 404 -12.85 -21.86 24.94
C ILE A 404 -13.52 -22.00 26.30
N PHE A 405 -13.07 -21.21 27.28
CA PHE A 405 -13.68 -21.18 28.62
C PHE A 405 -14.82 -20.15 28.73
N ILE A 406 -14.71 -19.01 28.02
CA ILE A 406 -15.67 -17.90 28.10
C ILE A 406 -16.32 -17.66 26.73
N LEU A 407 -17.63 -17.80 26.66
CA LEU A 407 -18.43 -17.58 25.47
C LEU A 407 -19.23 -16.28 25.60
N LEU A 408 -19.02 -15.34 24.69
CA LEU A 408 -19.69 -14.04 24.65
C LEU A 408 -20.61 -14.00 23.44
N LEU A 409 -21.91 -13.86 23.66
CA LEU A 409 -22.94 -13.92 22.63
C LEU A 409 -23.69 -12.60 22.54
N ASP A 410 -23.50 -11.87 21.43
CA ASP A 410 -24.18 -10.61 21.15
C ASP A 410 -25.32 -10.84 20.15
N GLU A 411 -26.57 -10.63 20.57
CA GLU A 411 -27.78 -10.70 19.73
C GLU A 411 -27.89 -11.98 18.87
N TRP A 412 -27.46 -13.12 19.42
CA TRP A 412 -27.42 -14.39 18.70
C TRP A 412 -28.81 -14.88 18.24
N ASP A 413 -29.88 -14.42 18.89
CA ASP A 413 -31.28 -14.76 18.62
C ASP A 413 -31.96 -13.87 17.57
N ALA A 414 -31.29 -12.82 17.08
CA ALA A 414 -31.86 -11.86 16.14
C ALA A 414 -32.26 -12.51 14.80
N ASN A 415 -31.41 -13.40 14.28
CA ASN A 415 -31.53 -14.02 12.95
C ASN A 415 -32.03 -15.47 12.98
N LEU A 416 -32.41 -15.99 14.15
CA LEU A 416 -32.90 -17.37 14.31
C LEU A 416 -34.43 -17.41 14.39
N ASP A 417 -35.02 -18.45 13.82
CA ASP A 417 -36.42 -18.82 14.00
C ASP A 417 -36.62 -19.55 15.33
N MET A 418 -37.86 -19.58 15.80
CA MET A 418 -38.22 -20.06 17.14
C MET A 418 -37.76 -21.51 17.41
N SER A 419 -37.77 -22.37 16.40
CA SER A 419 -37.34 -23.76 16.53
C SER A 419 -35.83 -23.86 16.79
N ASN A 420 -35.02 -23.11 16.04
CA ASN A 420 -33.57 -23.07 16.21
C ASN A 420 -33.18 -22.32 17.49
N THR A 421 -33.90 -21.25 17.86
CA THR A 421 -33.66 -20.54 19.14
C THR A 421 -33.81 -21.48 20.33
N MET A 422 -34.84 -22.33 20.36
CA MET A 422 -35.03 -23.30 21.44
C MET A 422 -33.95 -24.38 21.48
N MET A 423 -33.50 -24.85 20.31
CA MET A 423 -32.41 -25.83 20.23
C MET A 423 -31.10 -25.24 20.78
N PHE A 424 -30.76 -24.03 20.38
CA PHE A 424 -29.58 -23.33 20.89
C PHE A 424 -29.68 -23.00 22.37
N ASP A 425 -30.86 -22.59 22.85
CA ASP A 425 -31.07 -22.29 24.27
C ASP A 425 -30.74 -23.50 25.15
N LYS A 426 -31.12 -24.71 24.72
CA LYS A 426 -30.77 -25.97 25.40
C LYS A 426 -29.27 -26.25 25.36
N MET A 427 -28.63 -26.11 24.20
CA MET A 427 -27.19 -26.32 24.07
C MET A 427 -26.38 -25.37 24.95
N LEU A 428 -26.80 -24.11 25.06
CA LEU A 428 -26.17 -23.12 25.92
C LEU A 428 -26.36 -23.45 27.41
N ASP A 429 -27.54 -23.94 27.80
CA ASP A 429 -27.79 -24.42 29.17
C ASP A 429 -26.86 -25.59 29.51
N ASP A 430 -26.74 -26.59 28.63
CA ASP A 430 -25.85 -27.74 28.83
C ASP A 430 -24.39 -27.30 29.01
N ILE A 431 -23.91 -26.39 28.15
CA ILE A 431 -22.52 -25.93 28.14
C ILE A 431 -22.20 -25.02 29.34
N SER A 432 -23.18 -24.29 29.85
CA SER A 432 -23.01 -23.41 31.01
C SER A 432 -22.61 -24.13 32.31
N HIS A 433 -22.71 -25.46 32.36
CA HIS A 433 -22.23 -26.27 33.49
C HIS A 433 -20.71 -26.32 33.57
N ASN A 434 -20.03 -26.20 32.42
CA ASN A 434 -18.57 -26.33 32.32
C ASN A 434 -17.89 -25.02 31.88
N LYS A 435 -18.63 -24.12 31.23
CA LYS A 435 -18.12 -22.86 30.65
C LYS A 435 -18.89 -21.65 31.17
N VAL A 436 -18.30 -20.46 31.04
CA VAL A 436 -18.99 -19.20 31.31
C VAL A 436 -19.65 -18.71 30.03
N VAL A 437 -20.98 -18.59 30.02
CA VAL A 437 -21.75 -18.10 28.87
C VAL A 437 -22.36 -16.74 29.23
N ILE A 438 -22.03 -15.71 28.48
CA ILE A 438 -22.54 -14.35 28.67
C ILE A 438 -23.30 -13.96 27.42
N GLU A 439 -24.60 -13.72 27.55
CA GLU A 439 -25.48 -13.45 26.41
C GLU A 439 -26.20 -12.11 26.53
N VAL A 440 -26.31 -11.43 25.38
CA VAL A 440 -27.19 -10.29 25.14
C VAL A 440 -28.27 -10.77 24.19
N ARG A 441 -29.54 -10.75 24.62
CA ARG A 441 -30.68 -11.16 23.79
C ARG A 441 -31.41 -9.96 23.19
N HIS A 442 -31.88 -10.13 21.96
CA HIS A 442 -32.71 -9.14 21.28
C HIS A 442 -34.20 -9.38 21.53
N LYS A 443 -34.64 -10.65 21.63
CA LYS A 443 -36.03 -11.03 21.90
C LYS A 443 -36.15 -11.53 23.35
N HIS A 444 -37.07 -10.93 24.11
CA HIS A 444 -37.52 -11.55 25.35
C HIS A 444 -38.34 -12.79 24.98
N VAL A 445 -37.70 -13.95 25.01
CA VAL A 445 -38.42 -15.22 25.05
C VAL A 445 -39.02 -15.32 26.44
N VAL A 446 -40.32 -15.03 26.55
CA VAL A 446 -41.10 -15.36 27.75
C VAL A 446 -41.05 -16.88 27.87
N ARG A 447 -40.33 -17.38 28.87
CA ARG A 447 -40.36 -18.80 29.27
C ARG A 447 -41.69 -19.11 29.95
#